data_AF-A0A956FSD2-F1
#
_entry.id   AF-A0A956FSD2-F1
#
_cell.length_a   1.000
_cell.length_b   1.000
_cell.length_c   1.000
_cell.angle_alpha   90.00
_cell.angle_beta   90.00
_cell.angle_gamma   90.00
#
_symmetry.space_group_name_H-M   'P 1'
#
loop_
_entity.id
_entity.type
_entity.pdbx_description
1 polymer ?
#
loop_
_entity_poly.entity_id
_entity_poly.type
_entity_poly.pdbx_seq_one_letter_code
_entity_poly.pdbx_strand_id
1 'polypeptide(L)'
;MSNHASSPPKTWTRRRIIQHLGGGLALAPLAALVACSDDGVGDSGTTGDDGTTSSGTTGSSSGDDGTTGSSSSGGSGSGGESSTSGGDETTGTTGSEACGDSDTWATGGTAAMTKKDCYPDPFAGGLGCALLCQTTEGPCTADTIERQDVSEGWGGLPVRLALKIVEAESCAPIEGAVVEIWHTQRTGVYSGVTPSGAFCYGDDPDAENYLYFRGSQTSDADGRLDFDTCFPGWYSSRAIHIHFRVYLDGQLTLTSQLFFDDALNEEIFSSHPDYAEFGQPDTINTTDNVIGGVDDLSPYILDVARMADGAMLASKAIAIAGSTCSVGMGGGGMMPPP
;
A
#
# COMPACT_ATOMS: atom_id res chain seq x y z
N MET A 1 33.69 27.69 -4.85
CA MET A 1 32.47 27.52 -5.67
C MET A 1 31.39 27.02 -4.70
N SER A 2 30.50 27.91 -4.29
CA SER A 2 29.47 27.60 -3.28
C SER A 2 28.27 26.98 -3.98
N ASN A 3 27.89 25.76 -3.56
CA ASN A 3 26.67 25.11 -4.02
C ASN A 3 25.46 25.75 -3.34
N HIS A 4 24.67 26.49 -4.10
CA HIS A 4 23.30 26.83 -3.72
C HIS A 4 22.42 25.62 -4.04
N ALA A 5 21.97 24.90 -3.00
CA ALA A 5 20.80 24.04 -3.12
C ALA A 5 19.58 24.96 -3.29
N SER A 6 19.00 24.98 -4.49
CA SER A 6 17.76 25.70 -4.75
C SER A 6 16.63 24.97 -4.03
N SER A 7 15.97 25.62 -3.08
CA SER A 7 14.72 25.11 -2.50
C SER A 7 13.68 24.91 -3.61
N PRO A 8 12.83 23.87 -3.55
CA PRO A 8 11.79 23.67 -4.54
C PRO A 8 10.80 24.85 -4.53
N PRO A 9 10.30 25.27 -5.70
CA PRO A 9 9.38 26.40 -5.79
C PRO A 9 8.07 26.08 -5.07
N LYS A 10 7.59 27.03 -4.25
CA LYS A 10 6.23 26.97 -3.68
C LYS A 10 5.23 27.22 -4.80
N THR A 11 4.76 26.17 -5.48
CA THR A 11 3.62 26.26 -6.39
C THR A 11 2.33 26.37 -5.56
N TRP A 12 1.66 27.50 -5.68
CA TRP A 12 0.40 27.78 -4.97
C TRP A 12 -0.75 27.17 -5.77
N THR A 13 -1.37 26.10 -5.27
CA THR A 13 -2.53 25.47 -5.91
C THR A 13 -3.83 26.26 -5.67
N ARG A 14 -4.75 26.21 -6.64
CA ARG A 14 -6.03 26.95 -6.67
C ARG A 14 -7.05 26.58 -5.59
N ARG A 15 -6.75 25.65 -4.68
CA ARG A 15 -7.64 25.28 -3.56
C ARG A 15 -7.92 26.45 -2.59
N ARG A 16 -7.18 27.56 -2.67
CA ARG A 16 -7.44 28.81 -1.94
C ARG A 16 -8.62 29.66 -2.45
N ILE A 17 -9.26 29.34 -3.58
CA ILE A 17 -10.24 30.27 -4.19
C ILE A 17 -11.70 29.98 -3.77
N ILE A 18 -12.02 28.85 -3.12
CA ILE A 18 -13.42 28.51 -2.76
C ILE A 18 -13.68 28.53 -1.24
N GLN A 19 -13.10 29.50 -0.51
CA GLN A 19 -13.51 29.78 0.89
C GLN A 19 -13.88 31.25 1.16
N HIS A 20 -13.92 32.12 0.15
CA HIS A 20 -14.26 33.54 0.32
C HIS A 20 -15.37 34.07 -0.59
N LEU A 21 -16.31 33.23 -1.03
CA LEU A 21 -17.56 33.68 -1.65
C LEU A 21 -18.76 32.87 -1.12
N GLY A 22 -19.04 33.01 0.18
CA GLY A 22 -20.35 32.71 0.74
C GLY A 22 -21.21 33.97 0.70
N GLY A 23 -22.29 33.98 -0.10
CA GLY A 23 -23.17 35.13 -0.17
C GLY A 23 -24.28 35.07 -1.22
N GLY A 24 -25.21 34.12 -1.05
CA GLY A 24 -26.64 34.30 -1.35
C GLY A 24 -27.10 34.38 -2.82
N LEU A 25 -27.93 33.41 -3.24
CA LEU A 25 -29.28 33.69 -3.74
C LEU A 25 -30.08 32.38 -3.84
N ALA A 26 -31.19 32.33 -3.11
CA ALA A 26 -32.21 31.30 -3.21
C ALA A 26 -33.22 31.68 -4.31
N LEU A 27 -33.80 30.69 -5.00
CA LEU A 27 -35.24 30.55 -5.31
C LEU A 27 -35.49 29.32 -6.23
N ALA A 28 -36.01 28.24 -5.61
CA ALA A 28 -37.26 27.51 -5.88
C ALA A 28 -37.71 27.09 -7.33
N PRO A 29 -38.60 26.07 -7.45
CA PRO A 29 -38.48 24.97 -8.41
C PRO A 29 -39.56 24.96 -9.51
N LEU A 30 -39.37 24.14 -10.56
CA LEU A 30 -40.44 23.74 -11.47
C LEU A 30 -40.57 22.22 -11.56
N ALA A 31 -41.81 21.77 -11.50
CA ALA A 31 -42.25 20.39 -11.43
C ALA A 31 -42.59 19.78 -12.80
N ALA A 32 -42.48 18.44 -12.83
CA ALA A 32 -43.29 17.45 -13.55
C ALA A 32 -43.25 17.38 -15.08
N LEU A 33 -42.94 16.19 -15.61
CA LEU A 33 -43.92 15.37 -16.35
C LEU A 33 -43.40 13.94 -16.59
N VAL A 34 -44.13 12.97 -16.04
CA VAL A 34 -44.11 11.55 -16.40
C VAL A 34 -45.06 11.32 -17.57
N ALA A 35 -44.65 10.52 -18.56
CA ALA A 35 -45.55 9.81 -19.46
C ALA A 35 -44.90 8.49 -19.93
N CYS A 36 -45.69 7.42 -19.89
CA CYS A 36 -45.35 6.04 -20.23
C CYS A 36 -45.67 5.66 -21.70
N SER A 37 -45.12 4.50 -22.10
CA SER A 37 -45.55 3.56 -23.17
C SER A 37 -45.36 4.01 -24.64
N ASP A 38 -45.05 3.15 -25.61
CA ASP A 38 -45.32 1.71 -25.75
C ASP A 38 -44.49 1.06 -26.89
N ASP A 39 -44.31 -0.26 -26.78
CA ASP A 39 -44.34 -1.34 -27.78
C ASP A 39 -43.46 -1.40 -29.05
N GLY A 40 -42.76 -2.54 -29.17
CA GLY A 40 -42.13 -3.04 -30.39
C GLY A 40 -41.79 -4.54 -30.30
N VAL A 41 -42.66 -5.37 -30.89
CA VAL A 41 -42.70 -6.84 -30.95
C VAL A 41 -41.75 -7.42 -32.02
N GLY A 42 -41.27 -8.65 -31.78
CA GLY A 42 -40.77 -9.64 -32.77
C GLY A 42 -39.96 -10.75 -32.07
N ASP A 43 -40.53 -11.91 -31.70
CA ASP A 43 -40.79 -13.11 -32.55
C ASP A 43 -39.53 -13.54 -33.33
N SER A 44 -38.90 -14.70 -33.16
CA SER A 44 -39.42 -16.07 -33.29
C SER A 44 -38.25 -17.08 -33.16
N GLY A 45 -38.57 -18.34 -32.77
CA GLY A 45 -37.83 -19.55 -33.16
C GLY A 45 -37.01 -20.24 -32.04
N THR A 46 -37.50 -21.28 -31.32
CA THR A 46 -37.54 -22.73 -31.67
C THR A 46 -36.16 -23.32 -32.00
N THR A 47 -35.65 -24.44 -31.46
CA THR A 47 -36.23 -25.71 -30.96
C THR A 47 -35.11 -26.64 -30.44
N GLY A 48 -35.43 -27.48 -29.45
CA GLY A 48 -34.97 -28.87 -29.28
C GLY A 48 -33.56 -29.12 -28.71
N ASP A 49 -33.27 -30.21 -28.00
CA ASP A 49 -34.10 -31.29 -27.43
C ASP A 49 -33.17 -32.15 -26.54
N ASP A 50 -33.75 -32.66 -25.45
CA ASP A 50 -33.57 -33.96 -24.77
C ASP A 50 -32.23 -34.73 -24.62
N GLY A 51 -32.02 -35.17 -23.37
CA GLY A 51 -32.01 -36.61 -23.05
C GLY A 51 -30.69 -37.21 -22.52
N THR A 52 -30.49 -37.34 -21.19
CA THR A 52 -30.72 -38.50 -20.29
C THR A 52 -29.81 -39.75 -20.38
N THR A 53 -29.49 -40.25 -19.16
CA THR A 53 -29.09 -41.62 -18.72
C THR A 53 -27.63 -42.04 -18.93
N SER A 54 -26.93 -42.82 -18.09
CA SER A 54 -27.18 -43.67 -16.91
C SER A 54 -25.80 -44.09 -16.32
N SER A 55 -25.57 -44.09 -14.99
CA SER A 55 -25.61 -45.23 -14.03
C SER A 55 -24.34 -46.08 -13.86
N GLY A 56 -23.95 -46.29 -12.59
CA GLY A 56 -23.34 -47.52 -12.06
C GLY A 56 -22.07 -47.33 -11.20
N THR A 57 -22.13 -47.27 -9.84
CA THR A 57 -21.93 -48.37 -8.83
C THR A 57 -20.64 -49.18 -8.98
N THR A 58 -19.85 -49.62 -7.99
CA THR A 58 -19.85 -49.76 -6.51
C THR A 58 -18.55 -50.50 -6.16
N GLY A 59 -18.03 -50.42 -4.92
CA GLY A 59 -17.20 -51.51 -4.38
C GLY A 59 -16.17 -51.12 -3.33
N SER A 60 -16.45 -51.48 -2.08
CA SER A 60 -15.73 -51.15 -0.85
C SER A 60 -14.66 -52.18 -0.43
N SER A 61 -14.00 -51.85 0.70
CA SER A 61 -13.44 -52.72 1.76
C SER A 61 -12.03 -53.28 1.55
N SER A 62 -11.20 -53.56 2.55
CA SER A 62 -11.05 -53.29 4.00
C SER A 62 -9.84 -54.16 4.42
N GLY A 63 -9.11 -53.85 5.49
CA GLY A 63 -8.35 -54.89 6.21
C GLY A 63 -7.07 -54.45 6.91
N ASP A 64 -7.15 -54.49 8.23
CA ASP A 64 -6.20 -54.07 9.28
C ASP A 64 -5.02 -55.02 9.59
N ASP A 65 -4.27 -54.57 10.61
CA ASP A 65 -3.45 -55.29 11.61
C ASP A 65 -2.00 -55.63 11.26
N GLY A 66 -0.98 -55.37 12.09
CA GLY A 66 -0.93 -54.83 13.46
C GLY A 66 0.39 -55.24 14.16
N THR A 67 0.74 -54.52 15.24
CA THR A 67 1.63 -54.91 16.39
C THR A 67 3.17 -55.01 16.17
N THR A 68 4.11 -54.72 17.09
CA THR A 68 4.17 -54.33 18.53
C THR A 68 5.61 -53.99 18.97
N GLY A 69 5.77 -53.24 20.09
CA GLY A 69 6.86 -53.38 21.08
C GLY A 69 7.85 -52.20 21.21
N SER A 70 7.70 -51.25 22.16
CA SER A 70 8.25 -51.23 23.56
C SER A 70 9.79 -51.05 23.64
N SER A 71 10.43 -50.23 24.50
CA SER A 71 10.06 -49.54 25.75
C SER A 71 11.26 -48.74 26.33
N SER A 72 10.98 -47.83 27.30
CA SER A 72 11.82 -47.35 28.45
C SER A 72 12.97 -46.37 28.18
N SER A 73 13.39 -45.41 29.03
CA SER A 73 13.03 -44.84 30.35
C SER A 73 14.02 -43.68 30.59
N GLY A 74 13.67 -42.49 31.09
CA GLY A 74 13.65 -42.13 32.52
C GLY A 74 14.67 -41.00 32.85
N GLY A 75 14.34 -40.11 33.80
CA GLY A 75 15.32 -39.19 34.43
C GLY A 75 14.81 -37.81 34.84
N SER A 76 14.39 -37.66 36.10
CA SER A 76 13.93 -36.43 36.76
C SER A 76 15.08 -35.59 37.35
N GLY A 77 14.85 -34.30 37.61
CA GLY A 77 15.66 -33.49 38.54
C GLY A 77 15.14 -32.06 38.73
N SER A 78 14.55 -31.78 39.90
CA SER A 78 14.10 -30.45 40.36
C SER A 78 15.15 -29.76 41.24
N GLY A 79 15.10 -28.42 41.32
CA GLY A 79 15.29 -27.69 42.59
C GLY A 79 16.07 -26.37 42.52
N GLY A 80 15.48 -25.32 43.12
CA GLY A 80 16.23 -24.28 43.85
C GLY A 80 15.90 -22.81 43.55
N GLU A 81 15.01 -22.21 44.33
CA GLU A 81 14.87 -20.75 44.49
C GLU A 81 15.81 -20.23 45.60
N SER A 82 16.32 -18.99 45.47
CA SER A 82 16.28 -17.90 46.49
C SER A 82 17.40 -16.83 46.36
N SER A 83 16.97 -15.57 46.51
CA SER A 83 17.59 -14.24 46.79
C SER A 83 18.98 -14.16 47.50
N THR A 84 19.83 -13.09 47.48
CA THR A 84 19.65 -11.61 47.45
C THR A 84 21.01 -10.87 47.25
N SER A 85 20.96 -9.62 46.73
CA SER A 85 21.82 -8.42 46.94
C SER A 85 23.34 -8.34 46.66
N GLY A 86 23.70 -7.37 45.80
CA GLY A 86 24.64 -6.28 46.12
C GLY A 86 26.03 -6.33 45.48
N GLY A 87 26.33 -5.37 44.58
CA GLY A 87 27.70 -5.10 44.13
C GLY A 87 27.76 -4.38 42.78
N ASP A 88 28.06 -3.09 42.85
CA ASP A 88 28.47 -2.21 41.76
C ASP A 88 29.51 -2.86 40.82
N GLU A 89 29.15 -3.04 39.56
CA GLU A 89 30.12 -3.04 38.46
C GLU A 89 29.57 -2.11 37.37
N THR A 90 30.18 -0.94 37.31
CA THR A 90 30.14 -0.04 36.15
C THR A 90 30.80 -0.77 34.98
N THR A 91 30.05 -1.66 34.35
CA THR A 91 30.35 -2.15 33.00
C THR A 91 29.84 -1.09 32.05
N GLY A 92 30.77 -0.45 31.35
CA GLY A 92 30.47 0.51 30.31
C GLY A 92 29.67 -0.17 29.21
N THR A 93 28.34 -0.13 29.34
CA THR A 93 27.43 -0.24 28.21
C THR A 93 27.73 0.97 27.34
N THR A 94 28.50 0.76 26.28
CA THR A 94 28.45 1.62 25.10
C THR A 94 27.00 1.66 24.69
N GLY A 95 26.32 2.75 25.05
CA GLY A 95 24.89 2.92 24.86
C GLY A 95 24.55 2.67 23.39
N SER A 96 23.73 1.66 23.14
CA SER A 96 22.61 1.88 22.24
C SER A 96 21.95 3.14 22.78
N GLU A 97 22.11 4.26 22.08
CA GLU A 97 21.30 5.44 22.36
C GLU A 97 19.87 4.93 22.39
N ALA A 98 19.21 5.00 23.55
CA ALA A 98 17.85 4.53 23.67
C ALA A 98 17.08 5.26 22.59
N CYS A 99 16.62 4.51 21.59
CA CYS A 99 16.11 5.07 20.34
C CYS A 99 15.04 6.15 20.61
N GLY A 100 14.37 6.05 21.75
CA GLY A 100 13.42 7.01 22.26
C GLY A 100 12.09 6.80 21.56
N ASP A 101 11.12 7.63 21.89
CA ASP A 101 9.83 7.63 21.23
C ASP A 101 9.52 9.04 20.76
N SER A 102 8.70 9.15 19.72
CA SER A 102 8.08 10.42 19.31
C SER A 102 6.58 10.32 19.50
N ASP A 103 5.97 11.38 20.01
CA ASP A 103 4.51 11.51 20.12
C ASP A 103 3.88 12.16 18.88
N THR A 104 4.70 12.70 17.97
CA THR A 104 4.25 13.45 16.79
C THR A 104 4.94 12.97 15.53
N TRP A 105 4.21 13.06 14.41
CA TRP A 105 4.75 12.83 13.08
C TRP A 105 5.77 13.91 12.67
N ALA A 106 6.84 13.49 12.00
CA ALA A 106 7.88 14.37 11.49
C ALA A 106 7.41 15.14 10.24
N THR A 107 8.02 16.30 9.97
CA THR A 107 7.69 17.15 8.83
C THR A 107 8.94 17.39 7.97
N GLY A 108 8.75 17.90 6.74
CA GLY A 108 9.85 18.37 5.91
C GLY A 108 10.55 17.30 5.06
N GLY A 109 10.04 16.07 5.02
CA GLY A 109 10.48 15.00 4.13
C GLY A 109 11.61 14.12 4.68
N THR A 110 12.22 13.32 3.81
CA THR A 110 13.20 12.27 4.18
C THR A 110 14.44 12.79 4.91
N ALA A 111 14.76 14.08 4.79
CA ALA A 111 15.83 14.73 5.55
C ALA A 111 15.59 14.71 7.08
N ALA A 112 14.35 14.53 7.53
CA ALA A 112 14.01 14.40 8.95
C ALA A 112 14.27 12.99 9.54
N MET A 113 14.57 11.99 8.70
CA MET A 113 14.86 10.62 9.11
C MET A 113 16.28 10.49 9.67
N THR A 114 16.47 11.03 10.88
CA THR A 114 17.79 11.14 11.54
C THR A 114 18.16 9.92 12.38
N LYS A 115 17.21 9.01 12.65
CA LYS A 115 17.40 7.82 13.49
C LYS A 115 17.15 6.52 12.72
N LYS A 116 17.53 6.44 11.44
CA LYS A 116 17.33 5.24 10.60
C LYS A 116 17.92 3.96 11.22
N ASP A 117 19.06 4.06 11.89
CA ASP A 117 19.72 2.93 12.57
C ASP A 117 18.91 2.36 13.75
N CYS A 118 17.91 3.11 14.22
CA CYS A 118 16.99 2.70 15.28
C CYS A 118 15.70 2.06 14.75
N TYR A 119 15.50 1.98 13.43
CA TYR A 119 14.27 1.43 12.88
C TYR A 119 14.31 -0.10 13.04
N PRO A 120 13.31 -0.71 13.67
CA PRO A 120 13.28 -2.15 13.84
C PRO A 120 13.13 -2.83 12.48
N ASP A 121 13.50 -4.10 12.39
CA ASP A 121 13.03 -4.94 11.28
C ASP A 121 11.54 -5.27 11.50
N PRO A 122 10.61 -4.73 10.68
CA PRO A 122 9.18 -4.98 10.88
C PRO A 122 8.80 -6.44 10.62
N PHE A 123 9.71 -7.24 10.05
CA PHE A 123 9.48 -8.64 9.70
C PHE A 123 10.03 -9.65 10.72
N ALA A 124 10.70 -9.17 11.77
CA ALA A 124 11.35 -10.03 12.77
C ALA A 124 10.37 -10.90 13.58
N GLY A 125 9.10 -10.50 13.67
CA GLY A 125 8.04 -11.22 14.40
C GLY A 125 7.37 -12.36 13.61
N GLY A 126 7.79 -12.60 12.36
CA GLY A 126 7.15 -13.53 11.44
C GLY A 126 6.52 -12.80 10.24
N LEU A 127 6.33 -13.53 9.14
CA LEU A 127 5.83 -13.00 7.88
C LEU A 127 4.34 -13.32 7.70
N GLY A 128 3.53 -12.28 7.51
CA GLY A 128 2.21 -12.45 6.91
C GLY A 128 2.38 -12.89 5.47
N CYS A 129 2.00 -14.13 5.16
CA CYS A 129 2.12 -14.72 3.83
C CYS A 129 0.74 -14.73 3.15
N ALA A 130 0.19 -13.54 2.95
CA ALA A 130 -1.09 -13.36 2.28
C ALA A 130 -0.84 -13.01 0.82
N LEU A 131 -1.50 -13.75 -0.08
CA LEU A 131 -1.44 -13.46 -1.51
C LEU A 131 -2.03 -12.08 -1.80
N LEU A 132 -1.25 -11.25 -2.48
CA LEU A 132 -1.67 -9.92 -2.95
C LEU A 132 -1.92 -10.02 -4.45
N CYS A 133 -3.16 -9.76 -4.88
CA CYS A 133 -3.53 -9.90 -6.30
C CYS A 133 -3.17 -8.67 -7.13
N GLN A 134 -2.99 -8.90 -8.43
CA GLN A 134 -2.75 -7.87 -9.40
C GLN A 134 -3.89 -6.85 -9.41
N THR A 135 -3.55 -5.57 -9.41
CA THR A 135 -4.50 -4.47 -9.63
C THR A 135 -4.10 -3.68 -10.88
N THR A 136 -4.85 -2.62 -11.19
CA THR A 136 -4.53 -1.76 -12.31
C THR A 136 -3.21 -1.02 -12.10
N GLU A 137 -2.47 -0.86 -13.18
CA GLU A 137 -1.28 -0.01 -13.23
C GLU A 137 -1.63 1.47 -13.12
N GLY A 138 -2.76 1.89 -13.68
CA GLY A 138 -3.12 3.30 -13.80
C GLY A 138 -2.31 4.07 -14.85
N PRO A 139 -2.72 5.32 -15.15
CA PRO A 139 -2.19 6.05 -16.31
C PRO A 139 -0.97 6.93 -16.01
N CYS A 140 -0.51 6.97 -14.76
CA CYS A 140 0.57 7.86 -14.30
C CYS A 140 1.90 7.13 -14.12
N THR A 141 2.18 6.17 -15.00
CA THR A 141 3.49 5.52 -15.08
C THR A 141 4.50 6.40 -15.80
N ALA A 142 5.75 6.31 -15.39
CA ALA A 142 6.90 7.00 -15.98
C ALA A 142 8.14 6.15 -15.68
N ASP A 143 9.30 6.54 -16.22
CA ASP A 143 10.57 5.91 -15.91
C ASP A 143 10.88 5.95 -14.41
N THR A 144 11.54 4.90 -13.92
CA THR A 144 12.08 4.85 -12.55
C THR A 144 13.61 4.77 -12.59
N ILE A 145 14.25 5.16 -11.49
CA ILE A 145 15.69 5.03 -11.31
C ILE A 145 15.99 4.30 -10.01
N GLU A 146 17.08 3.53 -10.00
CA GLU A 146 17.49 2.78 -8.81
C GLU A 146 17.99 3.76 -7.73
N ARG A 147 17.27 3.82 -6.61
CA ARG A 147 17.61 4.64 -5.44
C ARG A 147 16.73 4.28 -4.25
N GLN A 148 17.34 4.33 -3.07
CA GLN A 148 16.60 4.15 -1.82
C GLN A 148 15.78 5.40 -1.48
N ASP A 149 16.39 6.59 -1.47
CA ASP A 149 15.65 7.85 -1.26
C ASP A 149 15.05 8.33 -2.59
N VAL A 150 13.74 8.19 -2.71
CA VAL A 150 12.99 8.55 -3.92
C VAL A 150 12.44 9.99 -3.87
N SER A 151 12.66 10.73 -2.79
CA SER A 151 11.99 12.02 -2.55
C SER A 151 12.46 13.17 -3.44
N GLU A 152 13.70 13.13 -3.96
CA GLU A 152 14.38 14.28 -4.58
C GLU A 152 14.41 15.54 -3.69
N GLY A 153 14.29 15.37 -2.37
CA GLY A 153 14.21 16.48 -1.41
C GLY A 153 12.84 17.16 -1.33
N TRP A 154 11.80 16.59 -1.96
CA TRP A 154 10.43 17.06 -1.80
C TRP A 154 9.89 16.71 -0.40
N GLY A 155 9.20 17.67 0.21
CA GLY A 155 8.72 17.57 1.58
C GLY A 155 7.46 16.72 1.76
N GLY A 156 7.15 16.41 3.02
CA GLY A 156 6.02 15.59 3.44
C GLY A 156 6.33 14.90 4.77
N LEU A 157 5.42 14.03 5.22
CA LEU A 157 5.67 13.12 6.33
C LEU A 157 6.65 12.05 5.83
N PRO A 158 7.89 11.97 6.35
CA PRO A 158 8.84 10.95 5.90
C PRO A 158 8.34 9.54 6.20
N VAL A 159 8.53 8.64 5.24
CA VAL A 159 8.15 7.23 5.30
C VAL A 159 9.35 6.37 4.91
N ARG A 160 9.78 5.47 5.79
CA ARG A 160 10.53 4.27 5.41
C ARG A 160 9.51 3.23 4.97
N LEU A 161 9.49 2.92 3.68
CA LEU A 161 8.71 1.81 3.14
C LEU A 161 9.60 0.56 3.10
N ALA A 162 9.34 -0.39 3.99
CA ALA A 162 10.02 -1.68 4.03
C ALA A 162 9.15 -2.75 3.38
N LEU A 163 9.63 -3.35 2.30
CA LEU A 163 8.93 -4.43 1.60
C LEU A 163 9.71 -5.73 1.73
N LYS A 164 8.98 -6.85 1.76
CA LYS A 164 9.56 -8.19 1.74
C LYS A 164 8.90 -9.04 0.67
N ILE A 165 9.65 -9.49 -0.31
CA ILE A 165 9.16 -10.32 -1.42
C ILE A 165 9.36 -11.78 -1.06
N VAL A 166 8.27 -12.55 -1.12
CA VAL A 166 8.24 -13.97 -0.74
C VAL A 166 7.47 -14.79 -1.76
N GLU A 167 7.73 -16.10 -1.81
CA GLU A 167 6.89 -17.05 -2.53
C GLU A 167 5.54 -17.24 -1.81
N ALA A 168 4.44 -17.34 -2.55
CA ALA A 168 3.11 -17.49 -1.95
C ALA A 168 2.89 -18.86 -1.27
N GLU A 169 3.47 -19.93 -1.80
CA GLU A 169 3.26 -21.28 -1.30
C GLU A 169 4.15 -21.63 -0.10
N SER A 170 5.41 -21.21 -0.14
CA SER A 170 6.43 -21.57 0.85
C SER A 170 6.72 -20.45 1.85
N CYS A 171 6.34 -19.21 1.51
CA CYS A 171 6.70 -18.00 2.25
C CYS A 171 8.23 -17.78 2.34
N ALA A 172 8.99 -18.47 1.49
CA ALA A 172 10.43 -18.30 1.39
C ALA A 172 10.75 -16.93 0.78
N PRO A 173 11.79 -16.22 1.28
CA PRO A 173 12.21 -14.96 0.70
C PRO A 173 12.72 -15.13 -0.74
N ILE A 174 12.43 -14.15 -1.59
CA ILE A 174 12.92 -14.08 -2.96
C ILE A 174 14.01 -13.01 -3.04
N GLU A 175 15.26 -13.44 -3.17
CA GLU A 175 16.42 -12.57 -3.44
C GLU A 175 16.41 -12.11 -4.91
N GLY A 176 16.87 -10.88 -5.17
CA GLY A 176 17.06 -10.38 -6.53
C GLY A 176 15.80 -9.91 -7.24
N ALA A 177 14.64 -9.88 -6.55
CA ALA A 177 13.42 -9.29 -7.08
C ALA A 177 13.60 -7.77 -7.21
N VAL A 178 13.38 -7.23 -8.41
CA VAL A 178 13.39 -5.78 -8.61
C VAL A 178 11.99 -5.25 -8.38
N VAL A 179 11.86 -4.31 -7.46
CA VAL A 179 10.60 -3.63 -7.17
C VAL A 179 10.71 -2.18 -7.60
N GLU A 180 9.79 -1.75 -8.46
CA GLU A 180 9.57 -0.34 -8.79
C GLU A 180 8.41 0.20 -7.96
N ILE A 181 8.52 1.43 -7.46
CA ILE A 181 7.40 2.15 -6.83
C ILE A 181 7.16 3.50 -7.50
N TRP A 182 5.90 3.95 -7.46
CA TRP A 182 5.55 5.33 -7.71
C TRP A 182 4.32 5.78 -6.94
N HIS A 183 4.27 7.04 -6.54
CA HIS A 183 3.09 7.63 -5.93
C HIS A 183 3.04 9.16 -6.13
N THR A 184 1.94 9.77 -5.69
CA THR A 184 1.76 11.22 -5.71
C THR A 184 2.66 11.90 -4.67
N GLN A 185 3.02 13.15 -4.92
CA GLN A 185 3.43 14.03 -3.81
C GLN A 185 2.23 14.40 -2.93
N ARG A 186 2.49 15.05 -1.79
CA ARG A 186 1.45 15.50 -0.82
C ARG A 186 0.28 16.30 -1.41
N THR A 187 0.45 16.93 -2.57
CA THR A 187 -0.60 17.69 -3.28
C THR A 187 -1.52 16.81 -4.14
N GLY A 188 -1.26 15.50 -4.26
CA GLY A 188 -1.99 14.57 -5.14
C GLY A 188 -1.48 14.53 -6.59
N VAL A 189 -0.31 15.10 -6.87
CA VAL A 189 0.28 15.19 -8.23
C VAL A 189 1.39 14.16 -8.44
N TYR A 190 1.42 13.53 -9.61
CA TYR A 190 2.48 12.60 -10.03
C TYR A 190 3.61 13.33 -10.78
N SER A 191 4.85 12.90 -10.60
CA SER A 191 6.03 13.37 -11.34
C SER A 191 6.24 12.63 -12.67
N GLY A 192 7.20 13.07 -13.48
CA GLY A 192 7.74 12.33 -14.63
C GLY A 192 6.87 12.38 -15.87
N VAL A 193 7.41 12.05 -17.04
CA VAL A 193 6.65 12.06 -18.30
C VAL A 193 5.69 10.86 -18.34
N THR A 194 4.39 11.13 -18.30
CA THR A 194 3.33 10.11 -18.17
C THR A 194 2.45 10.04 -19.43
N PRO A 195 1.83 8.88 -19.71
CA PRO A 195 0.85 8.73 -20.80
C PRO A 195 -0.34 9.70 -20.71
N SER A 196 -0.71 10.14 -19.50
CA SER A 196 -1.89 10.99 -19.25
C SER A 196 -1.54 12.25 -18.46
N GLY A 197 -0.57 13.03 -18.94
CA GLY A 197 -0.05 14.21 -18.23
C GLY A 197 -1.11 15.15 -17.66
N ALA A 198 -2.15 15.51 -18.44
CA ALA A 198 -3.22 16.40 -17.94
C ALA A 198 -3.95 15.85 -16.70
N PHE A 199 -4.11 14.52 -16.60
CA PHE A 199 -4.69 13.87 -15.42
C PHE A 199 -3.67 13.76 -14.28
N CYS A 200 -2.42 13.41 -14.60
CA CYS A 200 -1.37 13.11 -13.62
C CYS A 200 -0.76 14.37 -12.97
N TYR A 201 -0.72 15.49 -13.69
CA TYR A 201 -0.08 16.73 -13.27
C TYR A 201 -1.03 17.74 -12.62
N GLY A 202 -2.33 17.59 -12.89
CA GLY A 202 -3.33 18.58 -12.48
C GLY A 202 -2.96 19.98 -12.97
N ASP A 203 -2.85 20.93 -12.03
CA ASP A 203 -2.47 22.32 -12.30
C ASP A 203 -0.94 22.57 -12.33
N ASP A 204 -0.11 21.53 -12.21
CA ASP A 204 1.36 21.63 -12.12
C ASP A 204 2.07 20.93 -13.29
N PRO A 205 2.08 21.55 -14.50
CA PRO A 205 2.70 20.93 -15.67
C PRO A 205 4.22 20.75 -15.55
N ASP A 206 4.88 21.46 -14.63
CA ASP A 206 6.32 21.31 -14.43
C ASP A 206 6.67 19.97 -13.76
N ALA A 207 5.69 19.25 -13.20
CA ALA A 207 5.86 17.95 -12.57
C ALA A 207 6.50 16.89 -13.48
N GLU A 208 6.34 17.01 -14.81
CA GLU A 208 6.96 16.10 -15.79
C GLU A 208 8.50 16.17 -15.80
N ASN A 209 9.09 17.27 -15.30
CA ASN A 209 10.54 17.50 -15.28
C ASN A 209 11.25 16.87 -14.08
N TYR A 210 10.51 16.24 -13.17
CA TYR A 210 11.03 15.61 -11.96
C TYR A 210 10.77 14.11 -11.96
N LEU A 211 11.42 13.37 -11.08
CA LEU A 211 11.10 11.96 -10.81
C LEU A 211 10.82 11.69 -9.34
N TYR A 212 10.54 12.72 -8.53
CA TYR A 212 10.20 12.55 -7.12
C TYR A 212 9.18 11.42 -6.91
N PHE A 213 9.33 10.71 -5.80
CA PHE A 213 8.49 9.60 -5.39
C PHE A 213 8.36 8.47 -6.44
N ARG A 214 9.40 8.30 -7.26
CA ARG A 214 9.61 7.16 -8.17
C ARG A 214 10.98 6.56 -7.95
N GLY A 215 11.07 5.24 -7.92
CA GLY A 215 12.34 4.56 -7.87
C GLY A 215 12.22 3.05 -7.90
N SER A 216 13.37 2.38 -8.03
CA SER A 216 13.48 0.94 -7.96
C SER A 216 14.53 0.50 -6.95
N GLN A 217 14.33 -0.67 -6.37
CA GLN A 217 15.26 -1.34 -5.46
C GLN A 217 15.22 -2.84 -5.71
N THR A 218 16.31 -3.53 -5.40
CA THR A 218 16.42 -4.99 -5.50
C THR A 218 16.36 -5.62 -4.11
N SER A 219 15.60 -6.70 -3.96
CA SER A 219 15.53 -7.43 -2.70
C SER A 219 16.86 -8.13 -2.36
N ASP A 220 17.22 -8.09 -1.09
CA ASP A 220 18.36 -8.81 -0.53
C ASP A 220 18.08 -10.31 -0.32
N ALA A 221 19.03 -11.04 0.28
CA ALA A 221 18.91 -12.46 0.56
C ALA A 221 17.75 -12.83 1.50
N ASP A 222 17.27 -11.88 2.31
CA ASP A 222 16.10 -12.03 3.15
C ASP A 222 14.81 -11.60 2.42
N GLY A 223 14.89 -11.33 1.12
CA GLY A 223 13.79 -10.85 0.30
C GLY A 223 13.40 -9.40 0.60
N ARG A 224 14.18 -8.68 1.42
CA ARG A 224 13.85 -7.34 1.89
C ARG A 224 14.42 -6.26 0.98
N LEU A 225 13.66 -5.19 0.82
CA LEU A 225 14.12 -3.93 0.25
C LEU A 225 13.43 -2.77 0.94
N ASP A 226 14.11 -1.63 0.98
CA ASP A 226 13.64 -0.43 1.64
C ASP A 226 13.63 0.75 0.65
N PHE A 227 12.65 1.64 0.80
CA PHE A 227 12.63 2.98 0.20
C PHE A 227 12.48 4.04 1.30
N ASP A 228 13.17 5.17 1.15
CA ASP A 228 12.90 6.40 1.87
C ASP A 228 12.05 7.32 0.97
N THR A 229 10.84 7.64 1.42
CA THR A 229 9.85 8.42 0.67
C THR A 229 9.06 9.37 1.59
N CYS A 230 7.98 9.96 1.09
CA CYS A 230 7.01 10.72 1.87
C CYS A 230 5.60 10.13 1.72
N PHE A 231 4.73 10.37 2.71
CA PHE A 231 3.34 9.93 2.68
C PHE A 231 2.60 10.54 1.47
N PRO A 232 1.84 9.77 0.66
CA PRO A 232 1.23 10.28 -0.57
C PRO A 232 0.10 11.29 -0.31
N GLY A 233 -0.17 12.14 -1.30
CA GLY A 233 -1.36 13.00 -1.32
C GLY A 233 -2.57 12.32 -1.95
N TRP A 234 -3.79 12.83 -1.70
CA TRP A 234 -5.01 12.33 -2.36
C TRP A 234 -5.38 13.10 -3.62
N TYR A 235 -6.05 12.40 -4.53
CA TYR A 235 -6.77 12.94 -5.68
C TYR A 235 -8.10 12.20 -5.82
N SER A 236 -9.06 12.81 -6.51
CA SER A 236 -10.44 12.34 -6.49
C SER A 236 -10.58 10.91 -7.02
N SER A 237 -11.55 10.17 -6.47
CA SER A 237 -11.91 8.77 -6.78
C SER A 237 -10.94 7.68 -6.30
N ARG A 238 -9.85 8.06 -5.60
CA ARG A 238 -8.82 7.12 -5.16
C ARG A 238 -8.52 7.28 -3.67
N ALA A 239 -8.44 6.16 -2.95
CA ALA A 239 -7.86 6.13 -1.60
C ALA A 239 -6.35 6.40 -1.66
N ILE A 240 -5.70 6.74 -0.53
CA ILE A 240 -4.24 6.99 -0.50
C ILE A 240 -3.48 5.70 -0.80
N HIS A 241 -2.58 5.74 -1.78
CA HIS A 241 -1.87 4.54 -2.24
C HIS A 241 -0.45 4.80 -2.75
N ILE A 242 0.33 3.73 -2.79
CA ILE A 242 1.61 3.60 -3.46
C ILE A 242 1.48 2.50 -4.51
N HIS A 243 1.75 2.81 -5.76
CA HIS A 243 1.84 1.79 -6.80
C HIS A 243 3.17 1.06 -6.73
N PHE A 244 3.16 -0.21 -7.15
CA PHE A 244 4.40 -0.96 -7.33
C PHE A 244 4.32 -1.96 -8.49
N ARG A 245 5.50 -2.32 -9.00
CA ARG A 245 5.72 -3.46 -9.89
C ARG A 245 6.82 -4.34 -9.32
N VAL A 246 6.70 -5.65 -9.52
CA VAL A 246 7.71 -6.64 -9.15
C VAL A 246 8.18 -7.36 -10.41
N TYR A 247 9.50 -7.41 -10.59
CA TYR A 247 10.15 -8.11 -11.67
C TYR A 247 11.03 -9.23 -11.10
N LEU A 248 10.84 -10.44 -11.62
CA LEU A 248 11.70 -11.60 -11.35
C LEU A 248 12.43 -11.95 -12.64
N ASP A 249 13.76 -12.07 -12.59
CA ASP A 249 14.60 -12.34 -13.76
C ASP A 249 14.33 -11.40 -14.96
N GLY A 250 13.99 -10.14 -14.68
CA GLY A 250 13.65 -9.12 -15.68
C GLY A 250 12.24 -9.25 -16.27
N GLN A 251 11.43 -10.19 -15.81
CA GLN A 251 10.04 -10.35 -16.24
C GLN A 251 9.09 -9.72 -15.23
N LEU A 252 8.16 -8.88 -15.69
CA LEU A 252 7.10 -8.34 -14.84
C LEU A 252 6.21 -9.48 -14.33
N THR A 253 6.18 -9.67 -13.02
CA THR A 253 5.42 -10.74 -12.35
C THR A 253 4.17 -10.22 -11.65
N LEU A 254 4.22 -9.00 -11.10
CA LEU A 254 3.10 -8.40 -10.40
C LEU A 254 3.09 -6.88 -10.61
N THR A 255 1.93 -6.34 -10.96
CA THR A 255 1.61 -4.92 -10.82
C THR A 255 0.51 -4.78 -9.79
N SER A 256 0.73 -4.02 -8.73
CA SER A 256 -0.34 -3.75 -7.79
C SER A 256 -0.15 -2.45 -7.02
N GLN A 257 -0.92 -2.29 -5.95
CA GLN A 257 -1.00 -1.07 -5.16
C GLN A 257 -1.10 -1.39 -3.68
N LEU A 258 -0.44 -0.57 -2.86
CA LEU A 258 -0.46 -0.64 -1.39
C LEU A 258 -1.17 0.60 -0.86
N PHE A 259 -2.01 0.42 0.15
CA PHE A 259 -2.90 1.45 0.69
C PHE A 259 -2.62 1.65 2.18
N PHE A 260 -3.16 2.73 2.73
CA PHE A 260 -3.06 3.05 4.15
C PHE A 260 -4.43 2.95 4.81
N ASP A 261 -4.44 2.63 6.10
CA ASP A 261 -5.66 2.56 6.90
C ASP A 261 -6.41 3.90 6.88
N ASP A 262 -7.75 3.84 6.80
CA ASP A 262 -8.58 5.04 6.65
C ASP A 262 -8.52 5.96 7.88
N ALA A 263 -8.36 5.41 9.09
CA ALA A 263 -8.21 6.23 10.30
C ALA A 263 -6.86 6.95 10.34
N LEU A 264 -5.80 6.31 9.85
CA LEU A 264 -4.49 6.96 9.65
C LEU A 264 -4.59 8.10 8.64
N ASN A 265 -5.28 7.86 7.52
CA ASN A 265 -5.51 8.89 6.50
C ASN A 265 -6.24 10.11 7.12
N GLU A 266 -7.32 9.87 7.87
CA GLU A 266 -8.08 10.93 8.54
C GLU A 266 -7.22 11.72 9.54
N GLU A 267 -6.39 11.04 10.34
CA GLU A 267 -5.47 11.66 11.31
C GLU A 267 -4.47 12.61 10.62
N ILE A 268 -3.80 12.12 9.57
CA ILE A 268 -2.77 12.86 8.84
C ILE A 268 -3.38 14.10 8.18
N PHE A 269 -4.48 13.95 7.44
CA PHE A 269 -5.13 15.08 6.77
C PHE A 269 -5.91 16.01 7.72
N SER A 270 -6.14 15.61 8.97
CA SER A 270 -6.71 16.50 10.00
C SER A 270 -5.67 17.38 10.68
N SER A 271 -4.47 16.85 10.93
CA SER A 271 -3.57 17.42 11.94
C SER A 271 -2.13 17.62 11.49
N HIS A 272 -1.66 16.90 10.46
CA HIS A 272 -0.27 16.98 10.05
C HIS A 272 0.02 18.32 9.36
N PRO A 273 1.06 19.09 9.77
CA PRO A 273 1.32 20.43 9.22
C PRO A 273 1.51 20.46 7.71
N ASP A 274 2.09 19.41 7.14
CA ASP A 274 2.31 19.29 5.69
C ASP A 274 1.08 18.82 4.88
N TYR A 275 -0.02 18.40 5.51
CA TYR A 275 -1.20 17.82 4.81
C TYR A 275 -2.53 18.50 5.13
N ALA A 276 -2.68 19.10 6.33
CA ALA A 276 -3.96 19.64 6.80
C ALA A 276 -4.58 20.68 5.86
N GLU A 277 -3.76 21.40 5.08
CA GLU A 277 -4.26 22.41 4.13
C GLU A 277 -5.00 21.81 2.91
N PHE A 278 -4.81 20.52 2.62
CA PHE A 278 -5.41 19.87 1.45
C PHE A 278 -6.84 19.37 1.70
N GLY A 279 -7.28 19.36 2.96
CA GLY A 279 -8.57 18.80 3.38
C GLY A 279 -8.57 17.26 3.38
N GLN A 280 -9.68 16.69 3.86
CA GLN A 280 -9.86 15.25 3.95
C GLN A 280 -9.95 14.59 2.57
N PRO A 281 -9.38 13.38 2.37
CA PRO A 281 -9.60 12.57 1.18
C PRO A 281 -11.10 12.35 0.94
N ASP A 282 -11.53 12.40 -0.32
CA ASP A 282 -12.93 12.21 -0.71
C ASP A 282 -13.34 10.73 -0.89
N THR A 283 -12.36 9.83 -0.83
CA THR A 283 -12.50 8.41 -1.12
C THR A 283 -11.75 7.60 -0.05
N ILE A 284 -12.41 6.57 0.48
CA ILE A 284 -11.85 5.62 1.47
C ILE A 284 -11.60 4.27 0.81
N ASN A 285 -10.87 3.37 1.48
CA ASN A 285 -10.48 2.09 0.88
C ASN A 285 -11.66 1.26 0.34
N THR A 286 -12.79 1.23 1.06
CA THR A 286 -13.99 0.47 0.64
C THR A 286 -14.79 1.12 -0.49
N THR A 287 -14.51 2.37 -0.85
CA THR A 287 -15.15 3.08 -1.97
C THR A 287 -14.17 3.43 -3.10
N ASP A 288 -12.91 3.03 -2.98
CA ASP A 288 -11.90 3.17 -4.02
C ASP A 288 -12.29 2.36 -5.26
N ASN A 289 -12.09 2.95 -6.44
CA ASN A 289 -12.52 2.33 -7.70
C ASN A 289 -11.65 1.12 -8.14
N VAL A 290 -10.51 0.88 -7.51
CA VAL A 290 -9.63 -0.26 -7.76
C VAL A 290 -9.88 -1.37 -6.73
N ILE A 291 -9.84 -1.04 -5.43
CA ILE A 291 -9.89 -2.05 -4.36
C ILE A 291 -11.22 -2.12 -3.61
N GLY A 292 -12.15 -1.16 -3.79
CA GLY A 292 -13.39 -1.11 -3.02
C GLY A 292 -14.34 -2.30 -3.21
N GLY A 293 -14.14 -3.09 -4.27
CA GLY A 293 -14.88 -4.34 -4.51
C GLY A 293 -14.20 -5.61 -3.98
N VAL A 294 -13.07 -5.50 -3.29
CA VAL A 294 -12.33 -6.65 -2.75
C VAL A 294 -12.89 -7.04 -1.38
N ASP A 295 -13.18 -8.33 -1.18
CA ASP A 295 -13.76 -8.85 0.07
C ASP A 295 -12.81 -8.72 1.28
N ASP A 296 -11.52 -8.98 1.07
CA ASP A 296 -10.48 -8.84 2.09
C ASP A 296 -9.40 -7.85 1.63
N LEU A 297 -9.40 -6.68 2.26
CA LEU A 297 -8.44 -5.61 1.99
C LEU A 297 -7.10 -5.81 2.69
N SER A 298 -7.01 -6.71 3.67
CA SER A 298 -5.80 -6.87 4.50
C SER A 298 -4.49 -7.10 3.73
N PRO A 299 -4.47 -7.79 2.57
CA PRO A 299 -3.24 -7.92 1.78
C PRO A 299 -2.76 -6.61 1.17
N TYR A 300 -3.63 -5.61 1.03
CA TYR A 300 -3.34 -4.33 0.38
C TYR A 300 -3.02 -3.20 1.37
N ILE A 301 -3.40 -3.33 2.65
CA ILE A 301 -3.20 -2.27 3.66
C ILE A 301 -1.83 -2.40 4.32
N LEU A 302 -1.01 -1.37 4.26
CA LEU A 302 0.30 -1.28 4.93
C LEU A 302 0.19 -1.35 6.45
N ASP A 303 1.10 -2.09 7.07
CA ASP A 303 1.32 -2.01 8.52
C ASP A 303 2.15 -0.76 8.81
N VAL A 304 1.76 0.02 9.82
CA VAL A 304 2.42 1.29 10.13
C VAL A 304 2.85 1.40 11.59
N ALA A 305 4.01 2.04 11.80
CA ALA A 305 4.50 2.43 13.11
C ALA A 305 5.15 3.81 13.06
N ARG A 306 5.09 4.55 14.16
CA ARG A 306 5.79 5.83 14.30
C ARG A 306 7.15 5.59 14.95
N MET A 307 8.20 6.06 14.27
CA MET A 307 9.58 5.93 14.73
C MET A 307 9.95 7.06 15.68
N ALA A 308 11.09 6.89 16.34
CA ALA A 308 11.56 7.78 17.38
C ALA A 308 12.03 9.17 16.92
N ASP A 309 12.20 9.36 15.61
CA ASP A 309 12.41 10.66 14.95
C ASP A 309 11.11 11.24 14.39
N GLY A 310 9.98 10.58 14.62
CA GLY A 310 8.66 10.95 14.12
C GLY A 310 8.37 10.49 12.70
N ALA A 311 9.30 9.83 12.01
CA ALA A 311 9.02 9.26 10.70
C ALA A 311 8.09 8.05 10.79
N MET A 312 7.43 7.73 9.69
CA MET A 312 6.62 6.52 9.56
C MET A 312 7.50 5.36 9.08
N LEU A 313 7.41 4.21 9.75
CA LEU A 313 7.79 2.92 9.18
C LEU A 313 6.51 2.28 8.64
N ALA A 314 6.43 2.14 7.33
CA ALA A 314 5.35 1.43 6.64
C ALA A 314 5.90 0.12 6.08
N SER A 315 5.19 -0.99 6.28
CA SER A 315 5.69 -2.30 5.86
C SER A 315 4.64 -3.23 5.27
N LYS A 316 5.08 -4.07 4.33
CA LYS A 316 4.28 -5.19 3.81
C LYS A 316 5.15 -6.32 3.29
N ALA A 317 4.77 -7.55 3.59
CA ALA A 317 5.24 -8.72 2.88
C ALA A 317 4.33 -8.98 1.66
N ILE A 318 4.93 -9.14 0.49
CA ILE A 318 4.26 -9.33 -0.80
C ILE A 318 4.56 -10.75 -1.27
N ALA A 319 3.54 -11.60 -1.22
CA ALA A 319 3.61 -12.96 -1.70
C ALA A 319 3.36 -13.03 -3.21
N ILE A 320 4.33 -13.58 -3.94
CA ILE A 320 4.27 -13.79 -5.39
C ILE A 320 3.86 -15.24 -5.65
N ALA A 321 2.73 -15.43 -6.34
CA ALA A 321 2.25 -16.74 -6.75
C ALA A 321 2.75 -17.11 -8.16
N GLY A 322 2.90 -18.42 -8.41
CA GLY A 322 3.22 -18.93 -9.75
C GLY A 322 2.11 -18.75 -10.79
N SER A 323 0.89 -18.45 -10.36
CA SER A 323 -0.24 -18.05 -11.22
C SER A 323 -0.80 -16.70 -10.77
N THR A 324 -1.14 -15.84 -11.73
CA THR A 324 -1.65 -14.49 -11.41
C THR A 324 -3.11 -14.56 -10.95
N CYS A 325 -3.42 -13.92 -9.83
CA CYS A 325 -4.77 -13.52 -9.47
C CYS A 325 -4.94 -12.02 -9.75
N SER A 326 -6.13 -11.58 -10.12
CA SER A 326 -6.40 -10.19 -10.48
C SER A 326 -7.68 -9.68 -9.81
N VAL A 327 -7.64 -8.46 -9.28
CA VAL A 327 -8.83 -7.76 -8.80
C VAL A 327 -9.64 -7.28 -10.01
N GLY A 328 -10.91 -7.68 -10.08
CA GLY A 328 -11.84 -7.13 -11.06
C GLY A 328 -12.17 -5.68 -10.71
N MET A 329 -12.10 -4.77 -11.68
CA MET A 329 -12.51 -3.37 -11.47
C MET A 329 -13.92 -3.33 -10.89
N GLY A 330 -14.08 -2.71 -9.72
CA GLY A 330 -15.39 -2.54 -9.12
C GLY A 330 -16.32 -1.85 -10.12
N GLY A 331 -17.44 -2.49 -10.46
CA GLY A 331 -18.43 -2.00 -11.42
C GLY A 331 -19.19 -0.78 -10.89
N GLY A 332 -18.49 0.32 -10.61
CA GLY A 332 -19.07 1.63 -10.38
C GLY A 332 -19.34 2.26 -11.74
N GLY A 333 -20.58 2.15 -12.22
CA GLY A 333 -21.02 2.82 -13.44
C GLY A 333 -20.67 4.30 -13.39
N MET A 334 -19.75 4.71 -14.27
CA MET A 334 -19.46 6.10 -14.58
C MET A 334 -20.76 6.73 -15.12
N MET A 335 -21.56 7.34 -14.27
CA MET A 335 -22.59 8.26 -14.73
C MET A 335 -21.87 9.45 -15.36
N PRO A 336 -22.09 9.76 -16.64
CA PRO A 336 -21.50 10.95 -17.26
C PRO A 336 -21.99 12.20 -16.49
N PRO A 337 -21.13 13.22 -16.32
CA PRO A 337 -21.52 14.45 -15.65
C PRO A 337 -22.68 15.13 -16.40
N PRO A 338 -23.55 15.89 -15.69
CA PRO A 338 -24.67 16.60 -16.29
C PRO A 338 -24.25 17.68 -17.29
#